data_AF-J9FHK1-F1
#
_entry.id   AF-J9FHK1-F1
#
_cell.length_a   1.000
_cell.length_b   1.000
_cell.length_c   1.000
_cell.angle_alpha   90.00
_cell.angle_beta   90.00
_cell.angle_gamma   90.00
#
_symmetry.space_group_name_H-M   'P 1'
#
loop_
_entity.id
_entity.type
_entity.pdbx_description
1 polymer ?
#
loop_
_entity_poly.entity_id
_entity_poly.type
_entity_poly.pdbx_seq_one_letter_code
_entity_poly.pdbx_strand_id
1 'polypeptide(L)'
;MSRNSFHKKRIQNANIKLGGGLVYNWAAEPVTDEIIDKLQAFSDEMELVEKYQALLSGEMMNPGEKRLVLHQLTRGNVLGCKIEHNGEDKEAFYKGELDKIKEFSEQVRSGKIVGSTGKKFKYVCQIG
;
A
#
# COMPACT_ATOMS: atom_id res chain seq x y z
N MET A 1 8.55 -2.63 -30.77
CA MET A 1 7.21 -3.09 -31.19
C MET A 1 7.03 -2.84 -32.67
N SER A 2 6.59 -3.84 -33.45
CA SER A 2 6.12 -3.57 -34.81
C SER A 2 4.76 -2.85 -34.73
N ARG A 3 4.47 -1.92 -35.66
CA ARG A 3 3.18 -1.20 -35.72
C ARG A 3 1.97 -2.14 -35.74
N ASN A 4 2.15 -3.42 -36.11
CA ASN A 4 1.07 -4.40 -36.21
C ASN A 4 0.62 -4.97 -34.85
N SER A 5 1.40 -4.78 -33.78
CA SER A 5 1.06 -5.29 -32.44
C SER A 5 0.06 -4.41 -31.68
N PHE A 6 -0.11 -3.15 -32.07
CA PHE A 6 -1.06 -2.22 -31.45
C PHE A 6 -2.37 -2.19 -32.25
N HIS A 7 -3.33 -3.03 -31.86
CA HIS A 7 -4.61 -3.17 -32.57
C HIS A 7 -5.81 -3.15 -31.59
N LYS A 8 -7.03 -2.92 -32.13
CA LYS A 8 -8.28 -2.79 -31.36
C LYS A 8 -8.47 -3.87 -30.29
N LYS A 9 -8.27 -5.15 -30.65
CA LYS A 9 -8.40 -6.27 -29.72
C LYS A 9 -7.43 -6.19 -28.52
N ARG A 10 -6.18 -5.74 -28.73
CA ARG A 10 -5.19 -5.58 -27.65
C ARG A 10 -5.59 -4.43 -26.72
N ILE A 11 -6.02 -3.30 -27.27
CA ILE A 11 -6.50 -2.15 -26.47
C ILE A 11 -7.67 -2.56 -25.56
N GLN A 12 -8.58 -3.39 -26.06
CA GLN A 12 -9.72 -3.89 -25.30
C GLN A 12 -9.32 -4.88 -24.20
N ASN A 13 -8.28 -5.69 -24.43
CA ASN A 13 -7.91 -6.78 -23.51
C ASN A 13 -6.79 -6.40 -22.52
N ALA A 14 -5.99 -5.39 -22.81
CA ALA A 14 -4.84 -4.97 -21.99
C ALA A 14 -5.26 -4.04 -20.83
N ASN A 15 -6.41 -4.28 -20.19
CA ASN A 15 -6.95 -3.46 -19.11
C ASN A 15 -6.89 -4.21 -17.77
N ILE A 16 -6.32 -3.56 -16.76
CA ILE A 16 -6.33 -4.01 -15.36
C ILE A 16 -7.16 -3.01 -14.57
N LYS A 17 -8.27 -3.47 -13.99
CA LYS A 17 -9.11 -2.63 -13.11
C LYS A 17 -8.43 -2.52 -11.74
N LEU A 18 -8.39 -1.31 -11.21
CA LEU A 18 -7.77 -0.98 -9.93
C LEU A 18 -8.80 -0.35 -8.98
N GLY A 19 -8.42 -0.20 -7.71
CA GLY A 19 -9.23 0.51 -6.72
C GLY A 19 -9.50 1.96 -7.10
N GLY A 20 -10.60 2.53 -6.60
CA GLY A 20 -10.95 3.94 -6.84
C GLY A 20 -11.43 4.27 -8.25
N GLY A 21 -11.88 3.26 -9.02
CA GLY A 21 -12.36 3.47 -10.39
C GLY A 21 -11.26 3.65 -11.43
N LEU A 22 -10.00 3.40 -11.06
CA LEU A 22 -8.86 3.49 -11.96
C LEU A 22 -8.75 2.25 -12.85
N VAL A 23 -8.22 2.45 -14.06
CA VAL A 23 -7.90 1.37 -15.01
C VAL A 23 -6.50 1.62 -15.55
N TYR A 24 -5.63 0.62 -15.40
CA TYR A 24 -4.31 0.62 -16.05
C TYR A 24 -4.42 -0.11 -17.40
N ASN A 25 -4.12 0.60 -18.48
CA ASN A 25 -4.08 0.03 -19.83
C ASN A 25 -2.63 -0.04 -20.31
N TRP A 26 -2.15 -1.25 -20.62
CA TRP A 26 -0.75 -1.47 -21.05
C TRP A 26 -0.63 -1.76 -22.56
N ALA A 27 -1.67 -1.51 -23.36
CA ALA A 27 -1.70 -1.89 -24.77
C ALA A 27 -0.55 -1.31 -25.60
N ALA A 28 -0.10 -0.10 -25.25
CA ALA A 28 0.97 0.61 -25.94
C ALA A 28 2.39 0.23 -25.44
N GLU A 29 2.49 -0.56 -24.37
CA GLU A 29 3.78 -1.00 -23.83
C GLU A 29 4.47 -1.96 -24.80
N PRO A 30 5.82 -1.87 -24.96
CA PRO A 30 6.58 -2.61 -25.97
C PRO A 30 6.77 -4.11 -25.66
N VAL A 31 5.73 -4.79 -25.21
CA VAL A 31 5.71 -6.19 -24.79
C VAL A 31 4.80 -7.02 -25.70
N THR A 32 5.25 -8.22 -26.10
CA THR A 32 4.42 -9.21 -26.79
C THR A 32 3.77 -10.15 -25.79
N ASP A 33 2.78 -10.93 -26.23
CA ASP A 33 2.15 -11.94 -25.37
C ASP A 33 3.19 -12.97 -24.87
N GLU A 34 4.14 -13.36 -25.73
CA GLU A 34 5.28 -14.21 -25.33
C GLU A 34 6.16 -13.59 -24.22
N ILE A 35 6.38 -12.27 -24.25
CA ILE A 35 7.13 -11.59 -23.20
C ILE A 35 6.33 -11.59 -21.89
N ILE A 36 5.02 -11.36 -21.97
CA ILE A 36 4.14 -11.41 -20.79
C ILE A 36 4.14 -12.81 -20.18
N ASP A 37 4.05 -13.87 -20.99
CA ASP A 37 4.07 -15.26 -20.51
C ASP A 37 5.40 -15.59 -19.81
N LYS A 38 6.53 -15.13 -20.38
CA LYS A 38 7.86 -15.30 -19.75
C LYS A 38 7.98 -14.55 -18.44
N LEU A 39 7.46 -13.32 -18.38
CA LEU A 39 7.46 -12.52 -17.14
C LEU A 39 6.55 -13.14 -16.07
N GLN A 40 5.42 -13.73 -16.47
CA GLN A 40 4.55 -14.49 -15.56
C GLN A 40 5.27 -15.72 -15.02
N ALA A 41 5.84 -16.55 -15.89
CA ALA A 41 6.58 -17.75 -15.47
C ALA A 41 7.75 -17.39 -14.53
N PHE A 42 8.48 -16.30 -14.81
CA PHE A 42 9.52 -15.81 -13.92
C PHE A 42 8.97 -15.29 -12.58
N SER A 43 7.82 -14.63 -12.59
CA SER A 43 7.15 -14.17 -11.36
C SER A 43 6.70 -15.34 -10.48
N ASP A 44 6.22 -16.42 -11.11
CA ASP A 44 5.83 -17.66 -10.44
C ASP A 44 7.05 -18.37 -9.84
N GLU A 45 8.15 -18.50 -10.61
CA GLU A 45 9.42 -19.05 -10.13
C GLU A 45 9.99 -18.26 -8.94
N MET A 46 9.81 -16.93 -8.95
CA MET A 46 10.25 -16.05 -7.87
C MET A 46 9.26 -15.99 -6.70
N GLU A 47 8.12 -16.67 -6.78
CA GLU A 47 7.10 -16.75 -5.72
C GLU A 47 6.62 -15.35 -5.27
N LEU A 48 6.42 -14.43 -6.22
CA LEU A 48 6.14 -13.03 -5.88
C LEU A 48 4.80 -12.87 -5.14
N VAL A 49 3.79 -13.67 -5.49
CA VAL A 49 2.47 -13.62 -4.85
C VAL A 49 2.54 -14.18 -3.43
N GLU A 50 3.24 -15.29 -3.24
CA GLU A 50 3.44 -15.95 -1.96
C GLU A 50 4.22 -15.04 -1.02
N LYS A 51 5.31 -14.43 -1.50
CA LYS A 51 6.09 -13.45 -0.71
C LYS A 51 5.28 -12.21 -0.35
N TYR A 52 4.40 -11.77 -1.25
CA TYR A 52 3.48 -10.67 -0.93
C TYR A 52 2.49 -11.09 0.16
N GLN A 53 1.92 -12.30 0.08
CA GLN A 53 1.04 -12.83 1.13
C GLN A 53 1.76 -13.01 2.47
N ALA A 54 3.01 -13.49 2.47
CA ALA A 54 3.87 -13.60 3.65
C ALA A 54 4.11 -12.22 4.30
N LEU A 55 4.36 -11.19 3.50
CA LEU A 55 4.44 -9.81 3.99
C LEU A 55 3.12 -9.36 4.63
N LEU A 56 1.99 -9.64 3.98
CA LEU A 56 0.67 -9.25 4.46
C LEU A 56 0.26 -10.01 5.73
N SER A 57 0.68 -11.27 5.90
CA SER A 57 0.44 -12.07 7.10
C SER A 57 1.37 -11.73 8.26
N GLY A 58 2.35 -10.86 8.03
CA GLY A 58 3.27 -10.35 9.06
C GLY A 58 4.48 -11.24 9.30
N GLU A 59 4.94 -11.98 8.29
CA GLU A 59 6.24 -12.64 8.34
C GLU A 59 7.41 -11.64 8.37
N MET A 60 8.58 -12.11 8.82
CA MET A 60 9.79 -11.31 8.87
C MET A 60 10.40 -11.14 7.47
N MET A 61 9.95 -10.11 6.76
CA MET A 61 10.37 -9.82 5.38
C MET A 61 11.63 -8.96 5.25
N ASN A 62 12.14 -8.40 6.36
CA ASN A 62 13.44 -7.74 6.40
C ASN A 62 14.41 -8.54 7.29
N PRO A 63 15.05 -9.58 6.74
CA PRO A 63 15.92 -10.47 7.52
C PRO A 63 17.21 -9.79 7.97
N GLY A 64 17.73 -8.82 7.20
CA GLY A 64 18.95 -8.09 7.54
C GLY A 64 18.83 -7.31 8.85
N GLU A 65 17.67 -6.67 9.06
CA GLU A 65 17.38 -5.93 10.29
C GLU A 65 16.51 -6.70 11.29
N LYS A 66 16.08 -7.91 10.94
CA LYS A 66 15.14 -8.75 11.70
C LYS A 66 13.82 -8.04 12.01
N ARG A 67 13.23 -7.37 11.01
CA ARG A 67 12.00 -6.57 11.15
C ARG A 67 10.85 -7.12 10.32
N LEU A 68 9.64 -6.93 10.85
CA LEU A 68 8.40 -7.06 10.07
C LEU A 68 8.24 -5.85 9.14
N VAL A 69 7.51 -6.03 8.04
CA VAL A 69 7.19 -4.96 7.09
C VAL A 69 5.67 -4.80 7.03
N LEU A 70 5.14 -3.86 7.83
CA LEU A 70 3.70 -3.74 8.10
C LEU A 70 3.07 -2.40 7.68
N HIS A 71 3.67 -1.70 6.72
CA HIS A 71 3.20 -0.38 6.29
C HIS A 71 1.74 -0.40 5.78
N GLN A 72 1.29 -1.52 5.22
CA GLN A 72 -0.09 -1.76 4.82
C GLN A 72 -1.10 -1.58 5.95
N LEU A 73 -0.76 -1.91 7.21
CA LEU A 73 -1.69 -1.84 8.34
C LEU A 73 -2.11 -0.41 8.66
N THR A 74 -1.34 0.60 8.25
CA THR A 74 -1.73 2.01 8.31
C THR A 74 -2.91 2.37 7.40
N ARG A 75 -3.28 1.46 6.48
CA ARG A 75 -4.33 1.63 5.47
C ARG A 75 -5.34 0.47 5.44
N GLY A 76 -5.20 -0.51 6.34
CA GLY A 76 -6.13 -1.63 6.51
C GLY A 76 -5.48 -3.01 6.40
N ASN A 77 -6.18 -4.01 6.93
CA ASN A 77 -5.81 -5.42 6.82
C ASN A 77 -6.55 -6.07 5.64
N VAL A 78 -5.81 -6.39 4.57
CA VAL A 78 -6.39 -6.89 3.32
C VAL A 78 -6.67 -8.40 3.38
N LEU A 79 -5.87 -9.16 4.12
CA LEU A 79 -6.06 -10.60 4.27
C LEU A 79 -7.03 -10.97 5.40
N GLY A 80 -7.31 -10.03 6.32
CA GLY A 80 -8.14 -10.27 7.50
C GLY A 80 -7.53 -11.27 8.50
N CYS A 81 -6.24 -11.60 8.34
CA CYS A 81 -5.53 -12.47 9.26
C CYS A 81 -5.03 -11.68 10.48
N LYS A 82 -5.03 -12.31 11.65
CA LYS A 82 -4.48 -11.69 12.86
C LYS A 82 -2.95 -11.63 12.78
N ILE A 83 -2.38 -10.45 13.03
CA ILE A 83 -0.93 -10.22 13.02
C ILE A 83 -0.49 -9.88 14.42
N GLU A 84 0.21 -10.81 15.07
CA GLU A 84 0.78 -10.63 16.40
C GLU A 84 2.31 -10.58 16.34
N HIS A 85 2.91 -9.67 17.09
CA HIS A 85 4.35 -9.63 17.25
C HIS A 85 4.74 -9.08 18.62
N ASN A 86 5.60 -9.82 19.34
CA ASN A 86 5.98 -9.56 20.73
C ASN A 86 4.78 -9.43 21.68
N GLY A 87 3.76 -10.28 21.50
CA GLY A 87 2.54 -10.29 22.32
C GLY A 87 1.57 -9.14 22.07
N GLU A 88 1.80 -8.32 21.04
CA GLU A 88 0.93 -7.22 20.66
C GLU A 88 0.20 -7.52 19.34
N ASP A 89 -1.11 -7.29 19.33
CA ASP A 89 -1.91 -7.26 18.11
C ASP A 89 -1.60 -5.99 17.32
N LYS A 90 -0.95 -6.17 16.17
CA LYS A 90 -0.46 -5.05 15.36
C LYS A 90 -1.60 -4.29 14.69
N GLU A 91 -2.70 -4.95 14.34
CA GLU A 91 -3.85 -4.25 13.76
C GLU A 91 -4.49 -3.32 14.79
N ALA A 92 -4.70 -3.81 16.01
CA ALA A 92 -5.22 -3.00 17.12
C ALA A 92 -4.30 -1.82 17.45
N PHE A 93 -2.98 -2.05 17.46
CA PHE A 93 -1.98 -1.00 17.67
C PHE A 93 -2.08 0.12 16.62
N TYR A 94 -2.02 -0.20 15.33
CA TYR A 94 -2.06 0.81 14.27
C TYR A 94 -3.39 1.58 14.25
N LYS A 95 -4.51 0.90 14.48
CA LYS A 95 -5.82 1.56 14.60
C LYS A 95 -5.86 2.53 15.77
N GLY A 96 -5.33 2.14 16.92
CA GLY A 96 -5.24 3.00 18.10
C GLY A 96 -4.39 4.26 17.85
N GLU A 97 -3.27 4.14 17.13
CA GLU A 97 -2.45 5.30 16.76
C GLU A 97 -3.17 6.24 15.78
N LEU A 98 -3.89 5.70 14.79
CA LEU A 98 -4.71 6.50 13.88
C LEU A 98 -5.83 7.25 14.62
N ASP A 99 -6.47 6.61 15.61
CA ASP A 99 -7.49 7.23 16.45
C ASP A 99 -6.91 8.39 17.29
N LYS A 100 -5.72 8.20 17.89
CA LYS A 100 -5.01 9.26 18.61
C LYS A 100 -4.64 10.43 17.69
N ILE A 101 -4.13 10.15 16.48
CA ILE A 101 -3.81 11.17 15.48
C ILE A 101 -5.06 11.96 15.10
N LYS A 102 -6.17 11.25 14.84
CA LYS A 102 -7.46 11.87 14.51
C LYS A 102 -7.91 12.78 15.63
N GLU A 103 -7.96 12.28 16.86
CA GLU A 103 -8.37 13.07 18.03
C GLU A 103 -7.51 14.32 18.18
N PHE A 104 -6.18 14.17 18.20
CA PHE A 104 -5.26 15.29 18.32
C PHE A 104 -5.50 16.34 17.21
N SER A 105 -5.61 15.88 15.96
CA SER A 105 -5.83 16.76 14.81
C SER A 105 -7.17 17.52 14.90
N GLU A 106 -8.23 16.87 15.38
CA GLU A 106 -9.53 17.49 15.61
C GLU A 106 -9.48 18.53 16.74
N GLN A 107 -8.77 18.24 17.83
CA GLN A 107 -8.60 19.17 18.93
C GLN A 107 -7.79 20.42 18.53
N VAL A 108 -6.76 20.26 17.70
CA VAL A 108 -5.99 21.37 17.12
C VAL A 108 -6.86 22.21 16.17
N ARG A 109 -7.55 21.56 15.22
CA ARG A 109 -8.39 22.24 14.21
C ARG A 109 -9.58 22.97 14.81
N SER A 110 -10.22 22.39 15.83
CA SER A 110 -11.31 23.04 16.55
C SER A 110 -10.83 24.22 17.41
N GLY A 111 -9.54 24.22 17.78
CA GLY A 111 -8.97 25.17 18.74
C GLY A 111 -9.28 24.83 20.19
N LYS A 112 -9.61 23.56 20.49
CA LYS A 112 -9.66 23.04 21.85
C LYS A 112 -8.26 23.05 22.48
N ILE A 113 -7.25 22.68 21.69
CA ILE A 113 -5.84 22.88 22.04
C ILE A 113 -5.40 24.25 21.51
N VAL A 114 -4.78 25.04 22.38
CA VAL A 114 -4.29 26.40 22.09
C VAL A 114 -2.81 26.52 22.46
N GLY A 115 -2.12 27.50 21.86
CA GLY A 115 -0.75 27.82 22.22
C GLY A 115 -0.64 28.45 23.61
N SER A 116 0.59 28.71 24.06
CA SER A 116 0.88 29.31 25.38
C SER A 116 0.21 30.68 25.62
N THR A 117 -0.19 31.38 24.56
CA THR A 117 -0.90 32.67 24.63
C THR A 117 -2.43 32.54 24.51
N GLY A 118 -2.97 31.32 24.55
CA GLY A 118 -4.40 31.03 24.38
C GLY A 118 -4.89 31.17 22.94
N LYS A 119 -4.01 31.45 21.97
CA LYS A 119 -4.36 31.60 20.55
C LYS A 119 -4.42 30.24 19.85
N LYS A 120 -5.37 30.08 18.93
CA LYS A 120 -5.45 28.91 18.04
C LYS A 120 -4.22 28.83 17.14
N PHE A 121 -3.82 27.60 16.81
CA PHE A 121 -2.77 27.36 15.82
C PHE A 121 -3.24 27.74 14.42
N LYS A 122 -2.35 28.39 13.65
CA LYS A 122 -2.59 28.78 12.25
C LYS A 122 -1.71 28.03 11.25
N TYR A 123 -0.56 27.57 11.71
CA TYR A 123 0.46 26.96 10.87
C TYR A 123 0.97 25.69 11.53
N VAL A 124 1.29 24.71 10.69
CA VAL A 124 1.96 23.47 11.08
C VAL A 124 3.30 23.47 10.35
N CYS A 125 4.39 23.27 11.09
CA CYS A 125 5.72 23.06 10.52
C CYS A 125 6.12 21.62 10.77
N GLN A 126 6.31 20.84 9.70
CA GLN A 126 6.84 19.48 9.80
C GLN A 126 8.36 19.56 9.63
N ILE A 127 9.08 19.09 10.65
CA ILE A 127 10.54 19.02 10.68
C ILE A 127 10.90 17.54 10.68
N GLY A 128 11.76 17.12 9.76
CA GLY A 128 12.19 15.74 9.57
C GLY A 128 13.38 15.64 8.63
#